data_AF-A0A1J5GGQ4-F1
#
_entry.id   AF-A0A1J5GGQ4-F1
#
_cell.length_a   1.000
_cell.length_b   1.000
_cell.length_c   1.000
_cell.angle_alpha   90.00
_cell.angle_beta   90.00
_cell.angle_gamma   90.00
#
_symmetry.space_group_name_H-M   'P 1'
#
loop_
_entity.id
_entity.type
_entity.pdbx_description
1 polymer ?
#
loop_
_entity_poly.entity_id
_entity_poly.type
_entity_poly.pdbx_seq_one_letter_code
_entity_poly.pdbx_strand_id
1 'polypeptide(L)'
;MLNNFKKIAAIACATIVVGAASLPSFVSAQTSMPNRMENRKLRGEGAWKNLNLTEAQKTQMKSIRENAKTRREAVLTAEQRALIAQAGQSGDRKGVMKSLNLTEAQKQQMKAIMQDSKTQVENVLTPEQKQQIAKFREERGGRRGGMQ
;
A
#
# COMPACT_ATOMS: atom_id res chain seq x y z
N MET A 1 -24.36 -20.50 26.43
CA MET A 1 -24.72 -21.06 25.11
C MET A 1 -26.18 -20.77 24.86
N LEU A 2 -26.54 -19.96 23.85
CA LEU A 2 -27.85 -19.98 23.17
C LEU A 2 -27.79 -19.02 21.97
N ASN A 3 -28.35 -19.49 20.86
CA ASN A 3 -27.96 -19.19 19.49
C ASN A 3 -28.68 -18.01 18.82
N ASN A 4 -27.98 -17.40 17.86
CA ASN A 4 -28.38 -17.00 16.50
C ASN A 4 -29.86 -16.73 16.18
N PHE A 5 -30.15 -15.56 15.58
CA PHE A 5 -31.12 -15.47 14.49
C PHE A 5 -30.73 -14.40 13.45
N LYS A 6 -30.27 -14.88 12.28
CA LYS A 6 -30.23 -14.12 11.03
C LYS A 6 -31.66 -13.90 10.56
N LYS A 7 -32.05 -12.67 10.21
CA LYS A 7 -33.30 -12.40 9.48
C LYS A 7 -32.98 -11.83 8.11
N ILE A 8 -33.20 -12.68 7.12
CA ILE A 8 -33.41 -12.33 5.72
C ILE A 8 -34.81 -11.73 5.63
N ALA A 9 -34.96 -10.59 4.96
CA ALA A 9 -36.25 -10.12 4.48
C ALA A 9 -36.07 -9.62 3.04
N ALA A 10 -36.48 -10.46 2.10
CA ALA A 10 -36.82 -10.06 0.74
C ALA A 10 -38.29 -9.62 0.77
N ILE A 11 -38.61 -8.43 0.24
CA ILE A 11 -39.99 -8.04 -0.08
C ILE A 11 -40.01 -7.46 -1.49
N ALA A 12 -41.05 -7.88 -2.18
CA ALA A 12 -41.26 -7.92 -3.60
C ALA A 12 -41.67 -6.58 -4.25
N CYS A 13 -41.66 -6.65 -5.58
CA CYS A 13 -42.04 -5.68 -6.59
C CYS A 13 -43.26 -4.80 -6.28
N ALA A 14 -43.13 -3.52 -6.64
CA ALA A 14 -44.26 -2.70 -7.08
C ALA A 14 -43.84 -1.93 -8.33
N THR A 15 -44.41 -2.35 -9.47
CA THR A 15 -44.38 -1.64 -10.75
C THR A 15 -45.30 -0.42 -10.69
N ILE A 16 -44.80 0.74 -11.11
CA ILE A 16 -45.63 1.89 -11.51
C ILE A 16 -45.15 2.36 -12.89
N VAL A 17 -46.13 2.65 -13.74
CA VAL A 17 -46.07 2.89 -15.19
C VAL A 17 -46.04 4.39 -15.49
N VAL A 18 -45.22 4.75 -16.50
CA VAL A 18 -45.27 5.88 -17.47
C VAL A 18 -45.15 7.33 -16.96
N GLY A 19 -44.09 7.98 -17.47
CA GLY A 19 -44.01 9.42 -17.71
C GLY A 19 -42.88 9.70 -18.71
N ALA A 20 -43.23 10.07 -19.94
CA ALA A 20 -42.28 10.39 -21.00
C ALA A 20 -41.72 11.81 -20.82
N ALA A 21 -40.41 11.91 -20.61
CA ALA A 21 -39.64 13.13 -20.80
C ALA A 21 -38.36 12.75 -21.55
N SER A 22 -38.25 13.16 -22.81
CA SER A 22 -37.05 12.99 -23.62
C SER A 22 -35.97 13.95 -23.11
N LEU A 23 -35.13 13.46 -22.20
CA LEU A 23 -33.91 14.17 -21.82
C LEU A 23 -32.89 14.01 -22.94
N PRO A 24 -32.18 15.08 -23.38
CA PRO A 24 -31.04 14.92 -24.26
C PRO A 24 -29.97 14.12 -23.52
N SER A 25 -29.59 12.99 -24.10
CA SER A 25 -28.47 12.17 -23.62
C SER A 25 -27.22 13.03 -23.57
N PHE A 26 -26.74 13.34 -22.36
CA PHE A 26 -25.36 13.79 -22.20
C PHE A 26 -24.48 12.61 -22.61
N VAL A 27 -23.86 12.71 -23.78
CA VAL A 27 -22.77 11.84 -24.19
C VAL A 27 -21.65 12.05 -23.18
N SER A 28 -21.58 11.18 -22.17
CA SER A 28 -20.38 11.02 -21.37
C SER A 28 -19.34 10.43 -22.30
N ALA A 29 -18.41 11.26 -22.77
CA ALA A 29 -17.20 10.80 -23.41
C ALA A 29 -16.42 9.98 -22.36
N GLN A 30 -16.70 8.69 -22.31
CA GLN A 30 -15.96 7.74 -21.51
C GLN A 30 -14.59 7.60 -22.16
N THR A 31 -13.67 8.47 -21.75
CA THR A 31 -12.24 8.26 -21.97
C THR A 31 -11.89 6.96 -21.28
N SER A 32 -11.89 5.88 -22.04
CA SER A 32 -11.30 4.61 -21.67
C SER A 32 -9.83 4.86 -21.42
N MET A 33 -9.51 5.17 -20.16
CA MET A 33 -8.12 5.16 -19.71
C MET A 33 -7.60 3.76 -19.99
N PRO A 34 -6.61 3.57 -20.88
CA PRO A 34 -6.07 2.26 -21.15
C PRO A 34 -5.58 1.70 -19.81
N ASN A 35 -5.94 0.45 -19.57
CA ASN A 35 -5.66 -0.34 -18.38
C ASN A 35 -4.14 -0.33 -18.06
N ARG A 36 -3.65 0.75 -17.45
CA ARG A 36 -2.26 0.92 -17.02
C ARG A 36 -2.03 0.27 -15.66
N MET A 37 -2.62 -0.90 -15.45
CA MET A 37 -2.40 -1.71 -14.24
C MET A 37 -1.63 -2.99 -14.53
N GLU A 38 -1.47 -3.39 -15.80
CA GLU A 38 -0.96 -4.73 -16.11
C GLU A 38 0.57 -4.89 -15.98
N ASN A 39 1.35 -3.80 -15.98
CA ASN A 39 2.81 -3.90 -15.97
C ASN A 39 3.51 -3.15 -14.83
N ARG A 40 2.85 -2.99 -13.68
CA ARG A 40 3.56 -2.68 -12.44
C ARG A 40 3.98 -4.00 -11.79
N LYS A 41 5.04 -4.64 -12.31
CA LYS A 41 5.84 -5.58 -11.50
C LYS A 41 6.15 -4.85 -10.19
N LEU A 42 5.53 -5.30 -9.10
CA LEU A 42 5.66 -4.68 -7.79
C LEU A 42 7.15 -4.58 -7.48
N ARG A 43 7.65 -3.33 -7.43
CA ARG A 43 9.08 -2.96 -7.41
C ARG A 43 9.85 -3.42 -6.17
N GLY A 44 9.28 -4.32 -5.38
CA GLY A 44 9.84 -4.90 -4.16
C GLY A 44 9.84 -6.44 -4.13
N GLU A 45 9.31 -7.10 -5.15
CA GLU A 45 9.03 -8.54 -5.07
C GLU A 45 10.23 -9.46 -5.37
N GLY A 46 11.26 -8.98 -6.06
CA GLY A 46 12.31 -9.86 -6.59
C GLY A 46 13.14 -10.59 -5.53
N ALA A 47 13.63 -9.88 -4.51
CA ALA A 47 14.50 -10.51 -3.51
C ALA A 47 13.71 -11.25 -2.41
N TRP A 48 12.55 -10.70 -2.01
CA TRP A 48 11.79 -11.23 -0.87
C TRP A 48 10.93 -12.44 -1.21
N LYS A 49 10.45 -12.55 -2.45
CA LYS A 49 9.67 -13.73 -2.88
C LYS A 49 10.53 -15.00 -2.97
N ASN A 50 11.83 -14.85 -3.23
CA ASN A 50 12.75 -15.96 -3.44
C ASN A 50 13.32 -16.55 -2.13
N LEU A 51 12.93 -16.03 -0.96
CA LEU A 51 13.48 -16.45 0.34
C LEU A 51 12.76 -17.64 0.99
N ASN A 52 11.75 -18.22 0.30
CA ASN A 52 10.92 -19.30 0.85
C ASN A 52 10.42 -18.99 2.27
N LEU A 53 9.92 -17.77 2.48
CA LEU A 53 9.45 -17.32 3.80
C LEU A 53 8.30 -18.21 4.29
N THR A 54 8.35 -18.61 5.56
CA THR A 54 7.24 -19.33 6.19
C THR A 54 6.05 -18.40 6.40
N GLU A 55 4.84 -18.96 6.54
CA GLU A 55 3.64 -18.17 6.83
C GLU A 55 3.76 -17.40 8.16
N ALA A 56 4.43 -17.98 9.15
CA ALA A 56 4.74 -17.32 10.41
C ALA A 56 5.65 -16.09 10.19
N GLN A 57 6.73 -16.24 9.42
CA GLN A 57 7.63 -15.13 9.08
C GLN A 57 6.90 -14.02 8.32
N LYS A 58 6.08 -14.38 7.30
CA LYS A 58 5.27 -13.41 6.54
C LYS A 58 4.33 -12.62 7.46
N THR A 59 3.68 -13.30 8.39
CA THR A 59 2.76 -12.70 9.36
C THR A 59 3.49 -11.74 10.29
N GLN A 60 4.64 -12.14 10.84
CA GLN A 60 5.47 -11.28 11.70
C GLN A 60 5.95 -10.04 10.95
N MET A 61 6.46 -10.21 9.72
CA MET A 61 6.90 -9.09 8.90
C MET A 61 5.75 -8.14 8.53
N LYS A 62 4.54 -8.66 8.28
CA LYS A 62 3.36 -7.82 8.05
C LYS A 62 3.04 -7.00 9.30
N SER A 63 3.04 -7.62 10.47
CA SER A 63 2.82 -6.93 11.75
C SER A 63 3.84 -5.81 11.98
N ILE A 64 5.13 -6.08 11.77
CA ILE A 64 6.21 -5.08 11.88
C ILE A 64 5.96 -3.89 10.94
N ARG A 65 5.55 -4.15 9.69
CA ARG A 65 5.28 -3.10 8.70
C ARG A 65 4.06 -2.26 9.04
N GLU A 66 2.97 -2.88 9.51
CA GLU A 66 1.79 -2.15 9.97
C GLU A 66 2.13 -1.29 11.20
N ASN A 67 2.86 -1.84 12.17
CA ASN A 67 3.31 -1.06 13.33
C ASN A 67 4.18 0.14 12.92
N ALA A 68 5.15 -0.07 12.03
CA ALA A 68 5.98 1.02 11.52
C ALA A 68 5.18 2.06 10.71
N LYS A 69 4.13 1.63 10.02
CA LYS A 69 3.19 2.55 9.34
C LYS A 69 2.43 3.40 10.36
N THR A 70 1.83 2.79 11.38
CA THR A 70 1.14 3.52 12.45
C THR A 70 2.06 4.51 13.16
N ARG A 71 3.29 4.09 13.50
CA ARG A 71 4.29 5.00 14.12
C ARG A 71 4.65 6.17 13.22
N ARG A 72 4.82 5.95 11.90
CA ARG A 72 5.07 7.06 10.96
C ARG A 72 3.88 7.99 10.82
N GLU A 73 2.66 7.47 10.82
CA GLU A 73 1.44 8.29 10.78
C GLU A 73 1.33 9.17 12.03
N ALA A 74 1.77 8.70 13.19
CA ALA A 74 1.79 9.47 14.43
C ALA A 74 2.79 10.65 14.40
N VAL A 75 3.87 10.57 13.60
CA VAL A 75 4.85 11.66 13.43
C VAL A 75 4.28 12.85 12.65
N LEU A 76 3.26 12.59 11.82
CA LEU A 76 2.66 13.60 10.94
C LEU A 76 1.62 14.45 11.68
N THR A 77 1.43 15.69 11.21
CA THR A 77 0.31 16.53 11.65
C THR A 77 -1.01 16.03 11.08
N ALA A 78 -2.14 16.49 11.65
CA ALA A 78 -3.47 16.17 11.12
C ALA A 78 -3.63 16.61 9.65
N GLU A 79 -3.14 17.80 9.31
CA GLU A 79 -3.16 18.35 7.94
C GLU A 79 -2.31 17.51 6.98
N GLN A 80 -1.09 17.16 7.36
CA GLN A 80 -0.22 16.29 6.55
C GLN A 80 -0.87 14.93 6.31
N ARG A 81 -1.53 14.35 7.33
CA ARG A 81 -2.27 13.09 7.17
C ARG A 81 -3.45 13.23 6.20
N ALA A 82 -4.19 14.33 6.25
CA ALA A 82 -5.31 14.59 5.35
C ALA A 82 -4.83 14.70 3.88
N LEU A 83 -3.73 15.41 3.63
CA LEU A 83 -3.12 15.52 2.30
C LEU A 83 -2.72 14.14 1.75
N ILE A 84 -2.09 13.31 2.56
CA ILE A 84 -1.71 11.94 2.17
C ILE A 84 -2.95 11.07 1.87
N ALA A 85 -4.02 11.21 2.66
CA ALA A 85 -5.24 10.45 2.47
C ALA A 85 -5.92 10.82 1.15
N GLN A 86 -6.00 12.12 0.83
CA GLN A 86 -6.51 12.63 -0.43
C GLN A 86 -5.67 12.17 -1.62
N ALA A 87 -4.34 12.22 -1.50
CA ALA A 87 -3.40 11.74 -2.51
C ALA A 87 -3.52 10.23 -2.79
N GLY A 88 -3.96 9.47 -1.79
CA GLY A 88 -4.27 8.05 -1.94
C GLY A 88 -5.41 7.81 -2.93
N GLN A 89 -6.37 8.72 -3.03
CA GLN A 89 -7.51 8.63 -3.95
C GLN A 89 -7.13 9.07 -5.37
N SER A 90 -6.24 10.04 -5.52
CA SER A 90 -5.79 10.54 -6.83
C SER A 90 -4.63 9.74 -7.47
N GLY A 91 -3.98 8.87 -6.69
CA GLY A 91 -2.84 8.07 -7.14
C GLY A 91 -1.48 8.79 -7.08
N ASP A 92 -1.43 10.07 -6.70
CA ASP A 92 -0.19 10.85 -6.56
C ASP A 92 0.37 10.87 -5.13
N ARG A 93 0.26 9.76 -4.41
CA ARG A 93 0.78 9.65 -3.03
C ARG A 93 2.26 10.00 -2.93
N LYS A 94 3.05 9.70 -3.97
CA LYS A 94 4.51 9.93 -3.96
C LYS A 94 4.87 11.40 -4.17
N GLY A 95 4.16 12.12 -5.04
CA GLY A 95 4.33 13.57 -5.21
C GLY A 95 3.98 14.28 -3.92
N VAL A 96 2.81 13.97 -3.35
CA VAL A 96 2.34 14.57 -2.10
C VAL A 96 3.29 14.30 -0.93
N MET A 97 3.82 13.07 -0.78
CA MET A 97 4.77 12.80 0.31
C MET A 97 6.02 13.68 0.26
N LYS A 98 6.47 14.07 -0.94
CA LYS A 98 7.62 14.97 -1.11
C LYS A 98 7.29 16.43 -0.80
N SER A 99 6.02 16.83 -0.92
CA SER A 99 5.57 18.20 -0.67
C SER A 99 5.06 18.44 0.76
N LEU A 100 5.10 17.45 1.65
CA LEU A 100 4.62 17.58 3.05
C LEU A 100 5.41 18.56 3.92
N ASN A 101 6.45 19.22 3.40
CA ASN A 101 7.30 20.18 4.11
C ASN A 101 7.68 19.68 5.52
N LEU A 102 8.12 18.42 5.59
CA LEU A 102 8.44 17.77 6.86
C LEU A 102 9.55 18.52 7.59
N THR A 103 9.38 18.69 8.90
CA THR A 103 10.44 19.26 9.75
C THR A 103 11.63 18.31 9.86
N GLU A 104 12.81 18.83 10.20
CA GLU A 104 13.99 17.97 10.42
C GLU A 104 13.76 16.93 11.52
N ALA A 105 13.07 17.31 12.60
CA ALA A 105 12.69 16.38 13.66
C ALA A 105 11.78 15.26 13.15
N GLN A 106 10.77 15.58 12.32
CA GLN A 106 9.90 14.57 11.71
C GLN A 106 10.70 13.63 10.79
N LYS A 107 11.61 14.17 9.96
CA LYS A 107 12.47 13.36 9.08
C LYS A 107 13.35 12.40 9.88
N GLN A 108 13.95 12.87 10.97
CA GLN A 108 14.78 12.04 11.86
C GLN A 108 13.95 10.93 12.51
N GLN A 109 12.76 11.23 13.03
CA GLN A 109 11.87 10.22 13.61
C GLN A 109 11.43 9.18 12.57
N MET A 110 11.07 9.61 11.35
CA MET A 110 10.73 8.66 10.29
C MET A 110 11.91 7.76 9.93
N LYS A 111 13.14 8.31 9.85
CA LYS A 111 14.35 7.53 9.59
C LYS A 111 14.59 6.49 10.69
N ALA A 112 14.44 6.89 11.95
CA ALA A 112 14.59 5.99 13.10
C ALA A 112 13.56 4.84 13.04
N ILE A 113 12.29 5.14 12.78
CA ILE A 113 11.24 4.12 12.62
C ILE A 113 11.56 3.15 11.47
N MET A 114 12.07 3.67 10.35
CA MET A 114 12.47 2.83 9.21
C MET A 114 13.65 1.93 9.54
N GLN A 115 14.64 2.43 10.28
CA GLN A 115 15.80 1.64 10.72
C GLN A 115 15.38 0.55 11.70
N ASP A 116 14.58 0.89 12.71
CA ASP A 116 14.06 -0.07 13.68
C ASP A 116 13.22 -1.17 13.00
N SER A 117 12.29 -0.78 12.12
CA SER A 117 11.50 -1.73 11.34
C SER A 117 12.38 -2.66 10.49
N LYS A 118 13.46 -2.14 9.90
CA LYS A 118 14.42 -2.95 9.13
C LYS A 118 15.12 -3.97 10.02
N THR A 119 15.61 -3.56 11.19
CA THR A 119 16.26 -4.45 12.15
C THR A 119 15.31 -5.53 12.66
N GLN A 120 14.06 -5.18 12.97
CA GLN A 120 13.05 -6.15 13.39
C GLN A 120 12.76 -7.18 12.29
N VAL A 121 12.64 -6.74 11.03
CA VAL A 121 12.46 -7.66 9.90
C VAL A 121 13.69 -8.57 9.74
N GLU A 122 14.89 -8.04 9.87
CA GLU A 122 16.13 -8.83 9.81
C GLU A 122 16.14 -9.92 10.90
N ASN A 123 15.65 -9.63 12.10
CA ASN A 123 15.58 -10.61 13.19
C ASN A 123 14.58 -11.75 12.96
N VAL A 124 13.62 -11.58 12.05
CA VAL A 124 12.67 -12.63 11.64
C VAL A 124 13.30 -13.62 10.66
N LEU A 125 14.36 -13.23 9.95
CA LEU A 125 14.99 -14.03 8.90
C LEU A 125 16.05 -14.97 9.47
N THR A 126 16.19 -16.14 8.85
CA THR A 126 17.29 -17.06 9.14
C THR A 126 18.63 -16.52 8.61
N PRO A 127 19.77 -16.99 9.13
CA PRO A 127 21.08 -16.63 8.60
C PRO A 127 21.22 -16.86 7.09
N GLU A 128 20.68 -17.96 6.57
CA GLU A 128 20.72 -18.32 5.15
C GLU A 128 19.89 -17.34 4.32
N GLN A 129 18.69 -16.97 4.80
CA GLN A 129 17.84 -15.97 4.14
C GLN A 129 18.53 -14.59 4.11
N LYS A 130 19.22 -14.20 5.19
CA LYS A 130 20.01 -12.95 5.22
C LYS A 130 21.12 -12.95 4.19
N GLN A 131 21.84 -14.06 4.04
CA GLN A 131 22.90 -14.21 3.04
C GLN A 131 22.33 -14.10 1.62
N GLN A 132 21.18 -14.70 1.33
CA GLN A 132 20.51 -14.57 0.03
C GLN A 132 20.15 -13.10 -0.27
N ILE A 133 19.58 -12.37 0.70
CA ILE A 133 19.29 -10.94 0.53
C ILE A 133 20.57 -10.15 0.25
N ALA A 134 21.66 -10.44 0.96
CA ALA A 134 22.94 -9.76 0.77
C ALA A 134 23.47 -9.94 -0.66
N LYS A 135 23.44 -11.18 -1.18
CA LYS A 135 23.81 -11.49 -2.57
C LYS A 135 22.93 -10.74 -3.58
N PHE A 136 21.60 -10.78 -3.41
CA PHE A 136 20.69 -10.02 -4.26
C PHE A 136 20.96 -8.51 -4.25
N ARG A 137 21.37 -7.96 -3.10
CA ARG A 137 21.70 -6.54 -2.96
C ARG A 137 22.99 -6.19 -3.70
N GLU A 138 24.01 -7.03 -3.61
CA GLU A 138 25.28 -6.88 -4.32
C GLU A 138 25.07 -6.95 -5.84
N GLU A 139 24.35 -7.96 -6.33
CA GLU A 139 24.01 -8.09 -7.75
C GLU A 139 23.25 -6.89 -8.30
N ARG A 140 22.32 -6.34 -7.49
CA ARG A 140 21.53 -5.16 -7.90
C ARG A 140 22.32 -3.86 -7.78
N GLY A 141 23.29 -3.80 -6.86
CA GLY A 141 24.21 -2.68 -6.69
C GLY A 141 25.21 -2.60 -7.85
N GLY A 142 25.81 -3.72 -8.23
CA GLY A 142 26.74 -3.81 -9.37
C GLY A 142 26.08 -3.42 -10.69
N ARG A 143 24.83 -3.83 -10.92
CA ARG A 143 24.05 -3.42 -12.12
C ARG A 143 23.75 -1.93 -12.19
N ARG A 144 23.78 -1.21 -11.07
CA ARG A 144 23.52 0.23 -11.02
C ARG A 144 24.80 1.07 -11.20
N GLY A 145 25.97 0.47 -10.92
CA GLY A 145 27.28 1.10 -11.13
C GLY A 145 27.82 0.96 -12.56
N GLY A 146 27.37 -0.05 -13.31
CA GLY A 146 27.76 -0.28 -14.72
C GLY A 146 26.92 0.46 -15.78
N MET A 147 26.12 1.45 -15.37
CA MET A 147 25.39 2.37 -16.26
C MET A 147 25.92 3.80 -16.12
N GLN A 148 27.25 3.95 -16.09
CA GLN A 148 27.95 5.23 -16.14
C GLN A 148 28.87 5.24 -17.35
#